data_AF-W2ZVM0-F1
#
_entry.id   AF-W2ZVM0-F1
#
_cell.length_a   1.000
_cell.length_b   1.000
_cell.length_c   1.000
_cell.angle_alpha   90.00
_cell.angle_beta   90.00
_cell.angle_gamma   90.00
#
_symmetry.space_group_name_H-M   'P 1'
#
loop_
_entity.id
_entity.type
_entity.pdbx_description
1 polymer ?
#
loop_
_entity_poly.entity_id
_entity_poly.type
_entity_poly.pdbx_seq_one_letter_code
_entity_poly.pdbx_strand_id
1 'polypeptide(L)'
;MGKFLDRMDKAGILNNTIIVIAGDHGQGPEFGNDIPEDRDVSATRVAGAIIAENRLGDAAGLVIDDATEQYDILNTLADITGVPKGGFEQDGVGRSLKRKIEFGERVVYSNNPTRKMSVVRGHLRLRYERMTKYVLLHDADKDHDMKHDLLPNVTAAEREEWMSLRDKGRRINSYYRKRWRRKCLLAAEC
;
A
#
# COMPACT_ATOMS: atom_id res chain seq x y z
N MET A 1 -13.97 10.65 -15.69
CA MET A 1 -14.74 9.74 -14.82
C MET A 1 -16.25 9.95 -14.93
N GLY A 2 -16.80 11.13 -14.59
CA GLY A 2 -18.27 11.37 -14.59
C GLY A 2 -19.02 10.88 -15.85
N LYS A 3 -18.60 11.29 -17.05
CA LYS A 3 -19.21 10.84 -18.31
C LYS A 3 -19.25 9.32 -18.51
N PHE A 4 -18.29 8.58 -17.93
CA PHE A 4 -18.24 7.13 -18.02
C PHE A 4 -19.29 6.50 -17.09
N LEU A 5 -19.37 6.99 -15.84
CA LEU A 5 -20.38 6.57 -14.87
C LEU A 5 -21.80 6.88 -15.36
N ASP A 6 -22.03 8.07 -15.95
CA ASP A 6 -23.34 8.44 -16.53
C ASP A 6 -23.77 7.48 -17.64
N ARG A 7 -22.83 6.97 -18.44
CA ARG A 7 -23.12 6.00 -19.51
C ARG A 7 -23.45 4.63 -18.94
N MET A 8 -22.74 4.21 -17.88
CA MET A 8 -23.02 2.94 -17.19
C MET A 8 -24.39 2.98 -16.51
N ASP A 9 -24.75 4.11 -15.91
CA ASP A 9 -26.06 4.32 -15.29
C ASP A 9 -27.17 4.28 -16.35
N LYS A 10 -27.03 5.03 -17.45
CA LYS A 10 -27.98 4.99 -18.59
C LYS A 10 -28.12 3.60 -19.21
N ALA A 11 -27.07 2.78 -19.18
CA ALA A 11 -27.11 1.41 -19.66
C ALA A 11 -27.67 0.42 -18.61
N GLY A 12 -27.98 0.87 -17.39
CA GLY A 12 -28.52 0.06 -16.31
C GLY A 12 -27.53 -0.94 -15.69
N ILE A 13 -26.22 -0.72 -15.86
CA ILE A 13 -25.18 -1.66 -15.39
C ILE A 13 -24.43 -1.17 -14.15
N LEU A 14 -24.56 0.12 -13.80
CA LEU A 14 -23.80 0.72 -12.69
C LEU A 14 -24.09 0.05 -11.33
N ASN A 15 -25.35 -0.25 -11.03
CA ASN A 15 -25.81 -0.91 -9.80
C ASN A 15 -25.27 -2.35 -9.61
N ASN A 16 -24.76 -2.96 -10.67
CA ASN A 16 -24.23 -4.32 -10.69
C ASN A 16 -22.73 -4.35 -10.98
N THR A 17 -22.05 -3.20 -10.91
CA THR A 17 -20.61 -3.09 -11.17
C THR A 17 -19.87 -2.62 -9.93
N ILE A 18 -18.72 -3.23 -9.66
CA ILE A 18 -17.73 -2.69 -8.72
C ILE A 18 -16.69 -1.94 -9.54
N ILE A 19 -16.47 -0.68 -9.22
CA ILE A 19 -15.47 0.17 -9.86
C ILE A 19 -14.34 0.37 -8.87
N VAL A 20 -13.12 0.12 -9.32
CA VAL A 20 -11.89 0.42 -8.57
C VAL A 20 -11.18 1.57 -9.27
N ILE A 21 -10.95 2.66 -8.55
CA ILE A 21 -10.10 3.76 -8.97
C ILE A 21 -8.81 3.63 -8.17
N ALA A 22 -7.67 3.53 -8.84
CA ALA A 22 -6.36 3.46 -8.21
C ALA A 22 -5.32 4.15 -9.08
N GLY A 23 -4.44 4.94 -8.47
CA GLY A 23 -3.17 5.30 -9.10
C GLY A 23 -2.23 4.11 -9.09
N ASP A 24 -1.43 3.95 -10.14
CA ASP A 24 -0.32 2.99 -10.19
C ASP A 24 0.90 3.51 -9.41
N HIS A 25 1.14 4.83 -9.52
CA HIS A 25 2.05 5.59 -8.67
C HIS A 25 1.60 7.06 -8.63
N GLY A 26 2.22 7.85 -7.76
CA GLY A 26 2.00 9.29 -7.70
C GLY A 26 3.16 10.09 -8.32
N GLN A 27 3.14 11.40 -8.12
CA GLN A 27 4.12 12.34 -8.66
C GLN A 27 4.23 13.58 -7.75
N GLY A 28 5.42 14.17 -7.67
CA GLY A 28 5.67 15.49 -7.09
C GLY A 28 5.93 16.55 -8.17
N PRO A 29 4.91 17.01 -8.92
CA PRO A 29 5.09 17.92 -10.07
C PRO A 29 5.78 19.23 -9.70
N GLU A 30 5.73 19.64 -8.42
CA GLU A 30 6.44 20.79 -7.88
C GLU A 30 7.98 20.67 -7.93
N PHE A 31 8.52 19.46 -8.14
CA PHE A 31 9.95 19.20 -8.33
C PHE A 31 10.34 18.98 -9.81
N GLY A 32 9.39 19.22 -10.74
CA GLY A 32 9.58 19.00 -12.16
C GLY A 32 9.27 17.56 -12.60
N ASN A 33 9.20 17.37 -13.92
CA ASN A 33 8.82 16.08 -14.52
C ASN A 33 10.00 15.13 -14.73
N ASP A 34 11.23 15.57 -14.45
CA ASP A 34 12.44 14.82 -14.78
C ASP A 34 12.79 13.75 -13.72
N ILE A 35 12.32 13.91 -12.48
CA ILE A 35 12.54 12.95 -11.37
C ILE A 35 11.30 12.85 -10.47
N PRO A 36 10.13 12.46 -11.00
CA PRO A 36 8.86 12.48 -10.26
C PRO A 36 8.87 11.58 -9.02
N GLU A 37 9.76 10.58 -8.96
CA GLU A 37 9.89 9.64 -7.85
C GLU A 37 10.78 10.13 -6.70
N ASP A 38 11.40 11.31 -6.81
CA ASP A 38 12.34 11.78 -5.79
C ASP A 38 11.66 12.10 -4.46
N ARG A 39 10.37 12.44 -4.48
CA ARG A 39 9.55 12.67 -3.29
C ARG A 39 8.79 11.41 -2.92
N ASP A 40 9.35 10.63 -2.00
CA ASP A 40 8.83 9.30 -1.61
C ASP A 40 7.33 9.27 -1.33
N VAL A 41 6.82 10.19 -0.50
CA VAL A 41 5.40 10.20 -0.14
C VAL A 41 4.54 10.47 -1.36
N SER A 42 4.88 11.47 -2.17
CA SER A 42 4.15 11.79 -3.40
C SER A 42 4.20 10.67 -4.43
N ALA A 43 5.31 9.95 -4.55
CA ALA A 43 5.46 8.85 -5.50
C ALA A 43 4.69 7.60 -5.07
N THR A 44 4.57 7.35 -3.76
CA THR A 44 4.05 6.08 -3.21
C THR A 44 2.65 6.18 -2.60
N ARG A 45 2.15 7.37 -2.28
CA ARG A 45 0.78 7.59 -1.79
C ARG A 45 -0.11 8.00 -2.96
N VAL A 46 -1.03 7.12 -3.32
CA VAL A 46 -1.96 7.31 -4.45
C VAL A 46 -3.40 7.42 -3.96
N ALA A 47 -4.23 8.10 -4.74
CA ALA A 47 -5.67 8.06 -4.54
C ALA A 47 -6.19 6.65 -4.86
N GLY A 48 -7.07 6.15 -3.99
CA GLY A 48 -7.74 4.87 -4.14
C GLY A 48 -9.21 5.00 -3.73
N ALA A 49 -10.12 4.42 -4.52
CA ALA A 49 -11.53 4.34 -4.18
C ALA A 49 -12.18 3.07 -4.73
N ILE A 50 -13.08 2.49 -3.95
CA ILE A 50 -13.99 1.43 -4.39
C ILE A 50 -15.39 2.05 -4.43
N ILE A 51 -16.03 2.01 -5.59
CA ILE A 51 -17.39 2.45 -5.80
C ILE A 51 -18.22 1.22 -6.15
N ALA A 52 -19.26 0.96 -5.38
CA ALA A 52 -20.20 -0.12 -5.65
C ALA A 52 -21.60 0.34 -5.23
N GLU A 53 -22.30 0.97 -6.18
CA GLU A 53 -23.64 1.52 -5.99
C GLU A 53 -24.59 0.45 -5.40
N ASN A 54 -25.26 0.80 -4.31
CA ASN A 54 -26.18 -0.07 -3.55
C ASN A 54 -25.55 -1.36 -2.95
N ARG A 55 -24.22 -1.50 -2.93
CA ARG A 55 -23.52 -2.69 -2.42
C ARG A 55 -22.61 -2.45 -1.23
N LEU A 56 -22.24 -1.19 -0.99
CA LEU A 56 -21.38 -0.84 0.14
C LEU A 56 -22.13 -0.81 1.49
N GLY A 57 -23.46 -0.65 1.48
CA GLY A 57 -24.27 -0.57 2.71
C GLY A 57 -23.74 0.53 3.65
N ASP A 58 -23.55 0.19 4.92
CA ASP A 58 -23.00 1.10 5.95
C ASP A 58 -21.54 1.52 5.70
N ALA A 59 -20.84 0.87 4.75
CA ALA A 59 -19.49 1.27 4.35
C ALA A 59 -19.49 2.41 3.32
N ALA A 60 -20.65 2.87 2.83
CA ALA A 60 -20.72 4.02 1.93
C ALA A 60 -20.19 5.27 2.64
N GLY A 61 -19.21 5.95 2.02
CA GLY A 61 -18.53 7.11 2.61
C GLY A 61 -17.45 6.76 3.63
N LEU A 62 -17.15 5.47 3.86
CA LEU A 62 -16.03 5.06 4.70
C LEU A 62 -14.70 5.58 4.14
N VAL A 63 -13.94 6.26 4.98
CA VAL A 63 -12.54 6.63 4.72
C VAL A 63 -11.66 5.68 5.52
N ILE A 64 -10.78 4.96 4.83
CA ILE A 64 -9.77 4.13 5.48
C ILE A 64 -8.58 5.02 5.79
N ASP A 65 -8.43 5.34 7.07
CA ASP A 65 -7.35 6.18 7.57
C ASP A 65 -6.26 5.32 8.23
N ASP A 66 -5.59 4.46 7.45
CA ASP A 66 -4.46 3.64 7.89
C ASP A 66 -3.63 3.20 6.66
N ALA A 67 -2.49 2.53 6.90
CA ALA A 67 -1.63 1.99 5.86
C ALA A 67 -2.38 0.95 5.00
N THR A 68 -2.43 1.21 3.69
CA THR A 68 -2.99 0.32 2.68
C THR A 68 -2.04 0.22 1.48
N GLU A 69 -2.13 -0.89 0.75
CA GLU A 69 -1.34 -1.12 -0.46
C GLU A 69 -2.19 -1.68 -1.59
N GLN A 70 -1.72 -1.54 -2.83
CA GLN A 70 -2.46 -1.98 -4.01
C GLN A 70 -2.84 -3.47 -3.98
N TYR A 71 -2.01 -4.31 -3.35
CA TYR A 71 -2.26 -5.75 -3.20
C TYR A 71 -3.48 -6.08 -2.32
N ASP A 72 -3.94 -5.13 -1.50
CA ASP A 72 -5.14 -5.28 -0.67
C ASP A 72 -6.42 -5.36 -1.53
N ILE A 73 -6.40 -4.79 -2.74
CA ILE A 73 -7.57 -4.69 -3.64
C ILE A 73 -8.08 -6.08 -4.00
N LEU A 74 -7.20 -7.02 -4.40
CA LEU A 74 -7.62 -8.37 -4.81
C LEU A 74 -8.41 -9.07 -3.70
N ASN A 75 -7.86 -9.10 -2.49
CA ASN A 75 -8.49 -9.73 -1.33
C ASN A 75 -9.77 -9.00 -0.92
N THR A 76 -9.81 -7.67 -1.09
CA THR A 76 -11.02 -6.87 -0.83
C THR A 76 -12.12 -7.21 -1.81
N LEU A 77 -11.82 -7.29 -3.11
CA LEU A 77 -12.78 -7.67 -4.14
C LEU A 77 -13.28 -9.10 -3.91
N ALA A 78 -12.40 -10.04 -3.58
CA ALA A 78 -12.77 -11.40 -3.22
C ALA A 78 -13.74 -11.46 -2.02
N ASP A 79 -13.51 -10.65 -0.98
CA ASP A 79 -14.43 -10.54 0.17
C ASP A 79 -15.76 -9.82 -0.19
N ILE A 80 -15.83 -9.06 -1.30
CA ILE A 80 -17.08 -8.44 -1.79
C ILE A 80 -17.86 -9.41 -2.68
N THR A 81 -17.20 -10.05 -3.64
CA THR A 81 -17.84 -10.88 -4.68
C THR A 81 -18.00 -12.35 -4.27
N GLY A 82 -17.29 -12.77 -3.23
CA GLY A 82 -17.08 -14.18 -2.91
C GLY A 82 -15.90 -14.78 -3.70
N VAL A 83 -15.37 -15.89 -3.18
CA VAL A 83 -14.31 -16.68 -3.80
C VAL A 83 -14.94 -17.88 -4.51
N PRO A 84 -14.56 -18.19 -5.77
CA PRO A 84 -15.12 -19.32 -6.51
C PRO A 84 -14.74 -20.67 -5.87
N LYS A 85 -15.53 -21.70 -6.17
CA LYS A 85 -15.24 -23.08 -5.75
C LYS A 85 -13.86 -23.51 -6.29
N GLY A 86 -12.95 -23.90 -5.40
CA GLY A 86 -11.56 -24.22 -5.73
C GLY A 86 -10.56 -23.10 -5.40
N GLY A 87 -11.03 -21.89 -5.09
CA GLY A 87 -10.18 -20.78 -4.66
C GLY A 87 -9.37 -20.12 -5.78
N PHE A 88 -8.41 -19.30 -5.38
CA PHE A 88 -7.36 -18.75 -6.24
C PHE A 88 -6.02 -19.29 -5.76
N GLU A 89 -5.11 -19.60 -6.70
CA GLU A 89 -3.70 -19.75 -6.36
C GLU A 89 -3.13 -18.34 -6.15
N GLN A 90 -2.70 -18.02 -4.92
CA GLN A 90 -2.20 -16.69 -4.55
C GLN A 90 -0.98 -16.81 -3.63
N ASP A 91 0.11 -16.14 -4.01
CA ASP A 91 1.34 -15.96 -3.23
C ASP A 91 1.52 -14.51 -2.73
N GLY A 92 0.56 -13.64 -3.06
CA GLY A 92 0.55 -12.22 -2.71
C GLY A 92 0.17 -11.94 -1.25
N VAL A 93 0.72 -10.85 -0.70
CA VAL A 93 0.68 -10.50 0.73
C VAL A 93 -0.47 -9.59 1.17
N GLY A 94 -1.30 -9.14 0.23
CA GLY A 94 -2.38 -8.19 0.51
C GLY A 94 -3.45 -8.74 1.46
N ARG A 95 -4.18 -7.84 2.11
CA ARG A 95 -5.22 -8.15 3.08
C ARG A 95 -6.47 -7.34 2.75
N SER A 96 -7.62 -8.00 2.78
CA SER A 96 -8.90 -7.32 2.55
C SER A 96 -9.11 -6.11 3.47
N LEU A 97 -9.55 -5.02 2.87
CA LEU A 97 -9.87 -3.76 3.54
C LEU A 97 -11.23 -3.80 4.26
N LYS A 98 -12.06 -4.83 4.04
CA LYS A 98 -13.31 -5.01 4.79
C LYS A 98 -13.08 -5.50 6.23
N ARG A 99 -11.90 -6.04 6.53
CA ARG A 99 -11.61 -6.65 7.83
C ARG A 99 -11.24 -5.55 8.82
N LYS A 100 -11.95 -5.51 9.95
CA LYS A 100 -11.70 -4.56 11.03
C LYS A 100 -10.33 -4.85 11.65
N ILE A 101 -9.47 -3.84 11.66
CA ILE A 101 -8.15 -3.85 12.28
C ILE A 101 -8.02 -2.53 13.05
N GLU A 102 -7.31 -2.55 14.18
CA GLU A 102 -7.05 -1.32 14.93
C GLU A 102 -6.08 -0.42 14.16
N PHE A 103 -6.32 0.89 14.24
CA PHE A 103 -5.48 1.88 13.56
C PHE A 103 -4.01 1.66 13.90
N GLY A 104 -3.17 1.65 12.87
CA GLY A 104 -1.74 1.49 13.02
C GLY A 104 -1.33 0.04 13.27
N GLU A 105 -2.20 -0.96 13.29
CA GLU A 105 -1.73 -2.35 13.27
C GLU A 105 -1.38 -2.84 11.85
N ARG A 106 -1.86 -2.13 10.82
CA ARG A 106 -1.50 -2.43 9.43
C ARG A 106 -0.07 -1.96 9.14
N VAL A 107 0.72 -2.85 8.56
CA VAL A 107 2.09 -2.56 8.13
C VAL A 107 2.20 -2.81 6.65
N VAL A 108 2.62 -1.78 5.91
CA VAL A 108 2.88 -1.82 4.47
C VAL A 108 4.39 -1.66 4.23
N TYR A 109 4.92 -2.49 3.33
CA TYR A 109 6.31 -2.40 2.89
C TYR A 109 6.38 -1.68 1.53
N SER A 110 6.36 -0.36 1.57
CA SER A 110 6.36 0.47 0.36
C SER A 110 7.75 0.57 -0.24
N ASN A 111 7.89 0.24 -1.53
CA ASN A 111 9.15 0.29 -2.25
C ASN A 111 9.16 1.43 -3.27
N ASN A 112 10.18 2.30 -3.20
CA ASN A 112 10.46 3.27 -4.24
C ASN A 112 11.74 2.86 -4.99
N PRO A 113 11.67 2.59 -6.31
CA PRO A 113 12.82 2.18 -7.12
C PRO A 113 14.02 3.14 -7.09
N THR A 114 13.80 4.45 -6.93
CA THR A 114 14.87 5.47 -6.94
C THR A 114 15.50 5.69 -5.56
N ARG A 115 14.82 5.22 -4.51
CA ARG A 115 15.26 5.29 -3.11
C ARG A 115 15.54 3.88 -2.60
N LYS A 116 14.70 3.38 -1.69
CA LYS A 116 14.71 2.03 -1.12
C LYS A 116 13.31 1.72 -0.58
N MET A 117 13.14 0.51 -0.07
CA MET A 117 12.01 0.11 0.76
C MET A 117 11.83 1.02 1.98
N SER A 118 10.59 1.12 2.44
CA SER A 118 10.17 1.77 3.66
C SER A 118 9.14 0.90 4.39
N VAL A 119 8.91 1.19 5.67
CA VAL A 119 7.80 0.63 6.44
C VAL A 119 6.79 1.75 6.67
N VAL A 120 5.52 1.52 6.37
CA VAL A 120 4.43 2.44 6.68
C VAL A 120 3.47 1.78 7.66
N ARG A 121 3.11 2.49 8.73
CA ARG A 121 2.21 2.03 9.80
C ARG A 121 1.45 3.23 10.35
N GLY A 122 0.13 3.23 10.26
CA GLY A 122 -0.67 4.44 10.52
C GLY A 122 -0.19 5.59 9.63
N HIS A 123 0.03 6.75 10.24
CA HIS A 123 0.57 7.93 9.56
C HIS A 123 2.12 7.96 9.52
N LEU A 124 2.81 6.96 10.08
CA LEU A 124 4.27 6.97 10.20
C LEU A 124 4.94 6.19 9.07
N ARG A 125 6.05 6.73 8.58
CA ARG A 125 6.91 6.11 7.56
C ARG A 125 8.35 6.01 8.06
N LEU A 126 8.85 4.79 8.18
CA LEU A 126 10.27 4.50 8.39
C LEU A 126 10.97 4.38 7.03
N ARG A 127 11.68 5.43 6.62
CA ARG A 127 12.47 5.48 5.37
C ARG A 127 13.83 4.82 5.57
N TYR A 128 14.25 3.99 4.61
CA TYR A 128 15.60 3.45 4.62
C TYR A 128 16.54 4.40 3.87
N GLU A 129 17.65 4.76 4.50
CA GLU A 129 18.64 5.60 3.85
C GLU A 129 19.31 4.82 2.70
N ARG A 130 19.55 5.51 1.58
CA ARG A 130 19.96 4.92 0.30
C ARG A 130 21.36 4.32 0.32
N MET A 131 22.31 4.88 1.04
CA MET A 131 23.72 4.44 1.00
C MET A 131 24.16 3.62 2.22
N THR A 132 23.45 3.74 3.33
CA THR A 132 23.83 3.21 4.63
C THR A 132 22.77 2.23 5.14
N LYS A 133 22.93 1.81 6.40
CA LYS A 133 21.93 1.02 7.13
C LYS A 133 21.01 1.88 7.99
N TYR A 134 21.19 3.21 7.97
CA TYR A 134 20.35 4.13 8.74
C TYR A 134 18.90 4.07 8.25
N VAL A 135 18.01 4.33 9.19
CA VAL A 135 16.59 4.49 8.96
C VAL A 135 16.15 5.76 9.69
N LEU A 136 15.19 6.47 9.10
CA LEU A 136 14.63 7.70 9.65
C LEU A 136 13.11 7.55 9.71
N LEU A 137 12.51 8.00 10.81
CA LEU A 137 11.07 7.89 11.03
C LEU A 137 10.42 9.26 10.82
N HIS A 138 9.37 9.31 10.01
CA HIS A 138 8.69 10.54 9.65
C HIS A 138 7.16 10.40 9.79
N ASP A 139 6.47 11.49 10.07
CA ASP A 139 5.02 11.61 9.92
C ASP A 139 4.72 11.89 8.44
N ALA A 140 4.14 10.92 7.72
CA ALA A 140 3.91 11.01 6.28
C ALA A 140 2.81 12.02 5.91
N ASP A 141 1.98 12.44 6.87
CA ASP A 141 0.89 13.39 6.67
C ASP A 141 1.34 14.84 6.90
N LYS A 142 2.35 15.05 7.74
CA LYS A 142 2.82 16.39 8.12
C LYS A 142 4.23 16.73 7.62
N ASP A 143 5.06 15.72 7.41
CA ASP A 143 6.46 15.84 6.98
C ASP A 143 6.65 15.16 5.61
N HIS A 144 5.90 15.62 4.61
CA HIS A 144 5.92 15.07 3.26
C HIS A 144 7.31 15.08 2.60
N ASP A 145 8.18 16.02 3.00
CA ASP A 145 9.56 16.13 2.52
C ASP A 145 10.55 15.31 3.38
N MET A 146 10.09 14.68 4.45
CA MET A 146 10.86 13.82 5.36
C MET A 146 12.10 14.52 5.91
N LYS A 147 11.90 15.73 6.44
CA LYS A 147 12.96 16.59 6.99
C LYS A 147 13.18 16.38 8.49
N HIS A 148 12.20 15.83 9.20
CA HIS A 148 12.20 15.72 10.65
C HIS A 148 12.23 14.25 11.09
N ASP A 149 13.38 13.79 11.55
CA ASP A 149 13.52 12.42 12.07
C ASP A 149 12.97 12.32 13.49
N LEU A 150 11.93 11.49 13.65
CA LEU A 150 11.26 11.20 14.91
C LEU A 150 11.92 10.04 15.67
N LEU A 151 12.73 9.22 14.99
CA LEU A 151 13.30 8.00 15.56
C LEU A 151 14.17 8.25 16.82
N PRO A 152 14.93 9.35 16.94
CA PRO A 152 15.67 9.66 18.16
C PRO A 152 14.78 9.85 19.40
N ASN A 153 13.53 10.28 19.21
CA ASN A 153 12.63 10.71 20.29
C ASN A 153 11.62 9.63 20.71
N VAL A 154 11.52 8.51 19.98
CA VAL A 154 10.67 7.39 20.40
C VAL A 154 11.33 6.59 21.52
N THR A 155 10.53 5.85 22.28
CA THR A 155 11.02 4.95 23.33
C THR A 155 11.91 3.84 22.76
N ALA A 156 12.72 3.21 23.62
CA ALA A 156 13.56 2.09 23.21
C ALA A 156 12.73 0.91 22.65
N ALA A 157 11.57 0.62 23.25
CA ALA A 157 10.67 -0.44 22.81
C ALA A 157 10.06 -0.16 21.43
N GLU A 158 9.57 1.05 21.20
CA GLU A 158 9.05 1.46 19.88
C GLU A 158 10.16 1.41 18.83
N ARG A 159 11.37 1.87 19.18
CA ARG A 159 12.51 1.79 18.27
C ARG A 159 12.83 0.35 17.88
N GLU A 160 12.84 -0.58 18.85
CA GLU A 160 13.06 -2.00 18.60
C GLU A 160 11.98 -2.59 17.70
N GLU A 161 10.71 -2.22 17.92
CA GLU A 161 9.60 -2.63 17.07
C GLU A 161 9.80 -2.17 15.61
N TRP A 162 10.15 -0.90 15.40
CA TRP A 162 10.47 -0.38 14.06
C TRP A 162 11.64 -1.12 13.41
N MET A 163 12.68 -1.47 14.16
CA MET A 163 13.80 -2.26 13.64
C MET A 163 13.37 -3.68 13.25
N SER A 164 12.49 -4.30 14.05
CA SER A 164 11.92 -5.62 13.77
C SER A 164 11.08 -5.60 12.49
N LEU A 165 10.22 -4.58 12.31
CA LEU A 165 9.44 -4.40 11.08
C LEU A 165 10.37 -4.20 9.87
N ARG A 166 11.40 -3.36 9.99
CA ARG A 166 12.41 -3.18 8.93
C ARG A 166 13.03 -4.51 8.50
N ASP A 167 13.42 -5.34 9.45
CA ASP A 167 14.08 -6.61 9.16
C ASP A 167 13.13 -7.64 8.55
N LYS A 168 11.85 -7.66 8.96
CA LYS A 168 10.79 -8.43 8.28
C LYS A 168 10.65 -7.99 6.82
N GLY A 169 10.56 -6.69 6.54
CA GLY A 169 10.50 -6.16 5.17
C GLY A 169 11.71 -6.57 4.32
N ARG A 170 12.93 -6.48 4.88
CA ARG A 170 14.16 -6.94 4.20
C ARG A 170 14.13 -8.44 3.90
N ARG A 171 13.61 -9.25 4.82
CA ARG A 171 13.49 -10.71 4.64
C ARG A 171 12.50 -11.04 3.52
N ILE A 172 11.34 -10.38 3.48
CA ILE A 172 10.34 -10.53 2.42
C ILE A 172 10.96 -10.16 1.06
N ASN A 173 11.61 -9.00 0.97
CA ASN A 173 12.28 -8.58 -0.26
C ASN A 173 13.35 -9.59 -0.72
N SER A 174 14.17 -10.08 0.22
CA SER A 174 15.20 -11.07 -0.09
C SER A 174 14.61 -12.39 -0.57
N TYR A 175 13.48 -12.81 -0.01
CA TYR A 175 12.75 -14.01 -0.42
C TYR A 175 12.33 -13.91 -1.90
N TYR A 176 11.60 -12.85 -2.26
CA TYR A 176 11.13 -12.66 -3.63
C TYR A 176 12.28 -12.42 -4.61
N ARG A 177 13.29 -11.61 -4.24
CA ARG A 177 14.46 -11.35 -5.09
C ARG A 177 15.27 -12.61 -5.38
N LYS A 178 15.50 -13.47 -4.38
CA LYS A 178 16.20 -14.75 -4.56
C LYS A 178 15.44 -15.62 -5.55
N ARG A 179 14.12 -15.73 -5.37
CA ARG A 179 13.28 -16.61 -6.18
C ARG A 179 13.11 -16.14 -7.61
N TRP A 180 12.93 -14.83 -7.79
CA TRP A 180 12.91 -14.20 -9.10
C TRP A 180 14.21 -14.48 -9.88
N ARG A 181 15.38 -14.24 -9.27
CA ARG A 181 16.69 -14.47 -9.91
C ARG A 181 16.93 -15.93 -10.29
N ARG A 182 16.44 -16.87 -9.47
CA ARG A 182 16.58 -18.31 -9.69
C ARG A 182 15.46 -18.91 -10.53
N LYS A 183 14.49 -18.11 -11.00
CA LYS A 183 13.33 -18.55 -11.79
C LYS A 183 12.50 -19.65 -11.11
N CYS A 184 12.30 -19.52 -9.81
CA CYS A 184 11.67 -20.53 -8.95
C CYS A 184 10.57 -19.91 -8.06
N LEU A 185 9.88 -18.88 -8.56
CA LEU A 185 8.90 -18.11 -7.77
C LEU A 185 7.81 -18.98 -7.16
N LEU A 186 7.26 -19.91 -7.96
CA LEU A 186 6.18 -20.82 -7.58
C LEU A 186 6.68 -22.20 -7.13
N ALA A 187 7.99 -22.42 -7.09
CA ALA A 187 8.54 -23.70 -6.70
C ALA A 187 8.55 -23.83 -5.17
N ALA A 188 8.24 -25.04 -4.68
CA ALA A 188 8.35 -25.36 -3.26
C ALA A 188 9.75 -25.09 -2.71
N GLU A 189 10.78 -25.39 -3.51
CA GLU A 189 12.19 -25.24 -3.12
C GLU A 189 12.97 -24.32 -4.06
N CYS A 190 13.81 -23.48 -3.43
CA CYS A 190 14.75 -22.57 -4.06
C CYS A 190 15.83 -22.07 -3.09
#